data_AF-A0A2V5QDE9-F1
#
_entry.id   AF-A0A2V5QDE9-F1
#
_cell.length_a   1.000
_cell.length_b   1.000
_cell.length_c   1.000
_cell.angle_alpha   90.00
_cell.angle_beta   90.00
_cell.angle_gamma   90.00
#
_symmetry.space_group_name_H-M   'P 1'
#
loop_
_entity.id
_entity.type
_entity.pdbx_description
1 polymer ?
#
loop_
_entity_poly.entity_id
_entity_poly.type
_entity_poly.pdbx_seq_one_letter_code
_entity_poly.pdbx_strand_id
1 'polypeptide(L)'
;MSEPRISATASFLNYAPVALVFGTSGLRGLVKDITDLEAYINVKAALRYLLSIGDIHASSTVVIAGDLRPSTDRIMRACAQAVVDSGFQVENAGKIPTPALISHAISTGRAGVMVSGSHIPFDR
;
A
#
# COMPACT_ATOMS: atom_id res chain seq x y z
N MET A 1 -23.25 2.70 -19.03
CA MET A 1 -23.37 1.94 -17.76
C MET A 1 -22.87 2.86 -16.66
N SER A 2 -23.77 3.39 -15.84
CA SER A 2 -23.41 4.24 -14.69
C SER A 2 -22.70 3.40 -13.65
N GLU A 3 -21.50 3.82 -13.23
CA GLU A 3 -20.81 3.20 -12.09
C GLU A 3 -21.75 3.20 -10.87
N PRO A 4 -21.83 2.09 -10.11
CA PRO A 4 -22.64 2.05 -8.91
C PRO A 4 -22.05 3.05 -7.92
N ARG A 5 -22.80 4.11 -7.61
CA ARG A 5 -22.53 5.00 -6.49
C ARG A 5 -22.47 4.14 -5.23
N ILE A 6 -21.30 4.10 -4.59
CA ILE A 6 -21.11 3.46 -3.29
C ILE A 6 -22.19 4.05 -2.35
N SER A 7 -23.07 3.18 -1.87
CA SER A 7 -24.14 3.54 -0.93
C SER A 7 -23.53 4.29 0.27
N ALA A 8 -24.23 5.33 0.74
CA ALA A 8 -23.87 6.19 1.86
C ALA A 8 -23.92 5.46 3.23
N THR A 9 -23.27 4.30 3.31
CA THR A 9 -23.28 3.40 4.46
C THR A 9 -21.84 3.12 4.87
N ALA A 10 -21.25 4.10 5.53
CA ALA A 10 -20.17 3.86 6.47
C ALA A 10 -20.45 4.68 7.73
N SER A 11 -21.50 4.33 8.48
CA SER A 11 -21.87 5.05 9.71
C SER A 11 -20.83 4.88 10.85
N PHE A 12 -19.72 4.19 10.58
CA PHE A 12 -18.61 3.97 11.51
C PHE A 12 -17.34 4.75 11.14
N LEU A 13 -17.26 5.33 9.93
CA LEU A 13 -16.13 6.18 9.55
C LEU A 13 -16.40 7.62 10.00
N ASN A 14 -15.39 8.26 10.56
CA ASN A 14 -15.43 9.67 10.95
C ASN A 14 -14.95 10.62 9.83
N TYR A 15 -14.73 10.09 8.62
CA TYR A 15 -14.33 10.81 7.42
C TYR A 15 -15.10 10.29 6.21
N ALA A 16 -15.22 11.12 5.17
CA ALA A 16 -15.76 10.70 3.89
C ALA A 16 -14.63 10.10 3.03
N PRO A 17 -14.69 8.82 2.63
CA PRO A 17 -13.66 8.24 1.78
C PRO A 17 -13.61 8.91 0.42
N VAL A 18 -12.40 9.14 -0.07
CA VAL A 18 -12.16 9.66 -1.42
C VAL A 18 -11.47 8.55 -2.23
N ALA A 19 -11.93 8.35 -3.47
CA ALA A 19 -11.28 7.39 -4.37
C ALA A 19 -9.84 7.85 -4.66
N LEU A 20 -8.87 7.02 -4.28
CA LEU A 20 -7.46 7.22 -4.64
C LEU A 20 -7.25 6.83 -6.10
N VAL A 21 -6.33 7.52 -6.78
CA VAL A 21 -6.08 7.32 -8.22
C VAL A 21 -4.67 6.80 -8.45
N PHE A 22 -4.53 5.85 -9.39
CA PHE A 22 -3.23 5.47 -9.92
C PHE A 22 -2.78 6.53 -10.94
N GLY A 23 -1.62 7.14 -10.67
CA GLY A 23 -0.97 8.07 -11.60
C GLY A 23 0.03 7.36 -12.51
N THR A 24 1.02 8.10 -13.02
CA THR A 24 2.13 7.54 -13.83
C THR A 24 2.89 6.43 -13.10
N SER A 25 3.04 6.56 -11.78
CA SER A 25 3.64 5.52 -10.94
C SER A 25 3.01 5.53 -9.55
N GLY A 26 2.42 4.40 -9.19
CA GLY A 26 1.82 4.14 -7.89
C GLY A 26 0.44 4.78 -7.68
N LEU A 27 -0.15 4.41 -6.55
CA LEU A 27 -1.36 5.01 -6.01
C LEU A 27 -1.02 6.34 -5.34
N ARG A 28 -1.74 7.42 -5.66
CA ARG A 28 -1.48 8.76 -5.12
C ARG A 28 -2.78 9.42 -4.68
N GLY A 29 -2.68 10.28 -3.65
CA GLY A 29 -3.78 11.06 -3.09
C GLY A 29 -3.22 12.10 -2.12
N LEU A 30 -4.07 12.87 -1.43
CA LEU A 30 -3.56 13.66 -0.29
C LEU A 30 -3.20 12.69 0.85
N VAL A 31 -2.21 13.02 1.68
CA VAL A 31 -1.85 12.20 2.85
C VAL A 31 -3.05 11.99 3.77
N LYS A 32 -3.95 12.98 3.87
CA LYS A 32 -5.19 12.89 4.65
C LYS A 32 -6.19 11.86 4.07
N ASP A 33 -6.14 11.61 2.76
CA ASP A 33 -7.03 10.69 2.05
C ASP A 33 -6.42 9.26 2.01
N ILE A 34 -5.12 9.11 2.30
CA ILE A 34 -4.46 7.83 2.52
C ILE A 34 -4.51 7.51 4.03
N THR A 35 -5.68 7.15 4.53
CA THR A 35 -5.79 6.69 5.93
C THR A 35 -5.22 5.28 6.08
N ASP A 36 -5.19 4.77 7.31
CA ASP A 36 -4.76 3.40 7.58
C ASP A 36 -5.64 2.39 6.83
N LEU A 37 -6.94 2.68 6.73
CA LEU A 37 -7.86 1.81 6.01
C LEU A 37 -7.58 1.81 4.51
N GLU A 38 -7.39 2.96 3.89
CA GLU A 38 -7.08 3.03 2.46
C GLU A 38 -5.73 2.39 2.13
N ALA A 39 -4.70 2.60 2.96
CA ALA A 39 -3.42 1.91 2.80
C ALA A 39 -3.58 0.38 2.91
N TYR A 40 -4.31 -0.08 3.93
CA TYR A 40 -4.57 -1.49 4.18
C TYR A 40 -5.29 -2.17 3.01
N ILE A 41 -6.43 -1.62 2.56
CA ILE A 41 -7.24 -2.26 1.52
C ILE A 41 -6.52 -2.32 0.17
N ASN A 42 -5.71 -1.31 -0.15
CA ASN A 42 -4.97 -1.26 -1.41
C ASN A 42 -3.84 -2.30 -1.43
N VAL A 43 -3.09 -2.43 -0.33
CA VAL A 43 -2.08 -3.52 -0.21
C VAL A 43 -2.75 -4.88 -0.28
N LYS A 44 -3.85 -5.09 0.45
CA LYS A 44 -4.60 -6.35 0.42
C LYS A 44 -5.11 -6.68 -0.99
N ALA A 45 -5.62 -5.70 -1.73
CA ALA A 45 -6.06 -5.88 -3.11
C ALA A 45 -4.89 -6.25 -4.04
N ALA A 46 -3.75 -5.56 -3.92
CA ALA A 46 -2.55 -5.85 -4.71
C ALA A 46 -2.03 -7.28 -4.46
N LEU A 47 -1.95 -7.71 -3.20
CA LEU A 47 -1.53 -9.08 -2.87
C LEU A 47 -2.49 -10.13 -3.41
N ARG A 48 -3.81 -9.90 -3.30
CA ARG A 48 -4.81 -10.80 -3.89
C ARG A 48 -4.65 -10.91 -5.41
N TYR A 49 -4.36 -9.80 -6.08
CA TYR A 49 -4.12 -9.79 -7.52
C TYR A 49 -2.86 -10.59 -7.87
N LEU A 50 -1.72 -10.30 -7.23
CA LEU A 50 -0.46 -11.04 -7.45
C LEU A 50 -0.61 -12.55 -7.20
N LEU A 51 -1.35 -12.93 -6.16
CA LEU A 51 -1.65 -14.33 -5.87
C LEU A 51 -2.50 -14.96 -6.99
N SER A 52 -3.48 -14.22 -7.51
CA SER A 52 -4.39 -14.74 -8.56
C SER A 52 -3.71 -14.98 -9.89
N ILE A 53 -2.63 -14.25 -10.20
CA ILE A 53 -1.84 -14.42 -11.42
C ILE A 53 -0.62 -15.34 -11.23
N GLY A 54 -0.37 -15.80 -10.00
CA GLY A 54 0.71 -16.74 -9.68
C GLY A 54 2.08 -16.10 -9.47
N ASP A 55 2.17 -14.77 -9.38
CA ASP A 55 3.45 -14.04 -9.16
C ASP A 55 3.95 -14.17 -7.71
N ILE A 56 3.06 -14.50 -6.77
CA ILE A 56 3.39 -14.83 -5.38
C ILE A 56 2.65 -16.09 -4.93
N HIS A 57 3.13 -16.72 -3.86
CA HIS A 57 2.53 -17.92 -3.27
C HIS A 57 2.05 -17.66 -1.85
N ALA A 58 1.18 -18.54 -1.33
CA ALA A 58 0.80 -18.49 0.07
C ALA A 58 2.05 -18.53 0.97
N SER A 59 2.07 -17.73 2.03
CA SER A 59 3.23 -17.56 2.93
C SER A 59 4.47 -16.89 2.30
N SER A 60 4.40 -16.34 1.08
CA SER A 60 5.47 -15.49 0.55
C SER A 60 5.79 -14.31 1.48
N THR A 61 7.05 -13.88 1.46
CA THR A 61 7.48 -12.66 2.16
C THR A 61 7.24 -11.43 1.29
N VAL A 62 6.69 -10.38 1.89
CA VAL A 62 6.50 -9.06 1.28
C VAL A 62 7.45 -8.07 1.94
N VAL A 63 8.29 -7.43 1.13
CA VAL A 63 9.24 -6.41 1.59
C VAL A 63 8.51 -5.07 1.70
N ILE A 64 8.60 -4.40 2.86
CA ILE A 64 8.03 -3.07 3.06
C ILE A 64 9.15 -2.09 3.37
N ALA A 65 9.19 -0.96 2.66
CA ALA A 65 10.03 0.19 2.99
C ALA A 65 9.25 1.49 2.82
N GLY A 66 9.82 2.58 3.33
CA GLY A 66 9.25 3.90 3.14
C GLY A 66 10.28 5.02 3.07
N ASP A 67 9.81 6.22 2.76
CA ASP A 67 10.62 7.44 2.77
C ASP A 67 10.68 8.09 4.18
N LEU A 68 11.11 9.34 4.25
CA LEU A 68 11.27 10.09 5.51
C LEU A 68 10.07 10.98 5.87
N ARG A 69 8.91 10.82 5.23
CA ARG A 69 7.71 11.63 5.57
C ARG A 69 7.20 11.29 6.97
N PRO A 70 6.62 12.27 7.69
CA PRO A 70 6.00 12.03 9.00
C PRO A 70 4.89 10.96 8.98
N SER A 71 4.17 10.83 7.86
CA SER A 71 3.10 9.84 7.69
C SER A 71 3.60 8.42 7.42
N THR A 72 4.86 8.25 7.03
CA THR A 72 5.39 6.98 6.52
C THR A 72 5.29 5.84 7.53
N ASP A 73 5.68 6.07 8.79
CA ASP A 73 5.65 5.00 9.79
C ASP A 73 4.23 4.51 10.08
N ARG A 74 3.24 5.41 10.05
CA ARG A 74 1.81 5.05 10.18
C ARG A 74 1.36 4.20 8.99
N ILE A 75 1.62 4.66 7.76
CA ILE A 75 1.19 3.96 6.54
C ILE A 75 1.89 2.59 6.42
N MET A 76 3.19 2.51 6.74
CA MET A 76 3.92 1.24 6.75
C MET A 76 3.31 0.22 7.73
N ARG A 77 2.83 0.64 8.91
CA ARG A 77 2.13 -0.26 9.84
C ARG A 77 0.82 -0.78 9.26
N ALA A 78 0.03 0.07 8.61
CA ALA A 78 -1.20 -0.35 7.95
C ALA A 78 -0.93 -1.34 6.80
N CYS A 79 0.11 -1.08 6.00
CA CYS A 79 0.57 -2.00 4.96
C CYS A 79 1.03 -3.35 5.55
N ALA A 80 1.81 -3.34 6.63
CA ALA A 80 2.27 -4.54 7.31
C ALA A 80 1.10 -5.38 7.86
N GLN A 81 0.10 -4.72 8.45
CA GLN A 81 -1.10 -5.43 8.92
C GLN A 81 -1.86 -6.09 7.76
N ALA A 82 -1.97 -5.41 6.61
CA ALA A 82 -2.61 -6.00 5.43
C ALA A 82 -1.87 -7.24 4.91
N VAL A 83 -0.54 -7.23 4.94
CA VAL A 83 0.30 -8.39 4.58
C VAL A 83 0.03 -9.56 5.52
N VAL A 84 0.09 -9.31 6.85
CA VAL A 84 -0.12 -10.35 7.88
C VAL A 84 -1.53 -10.95 7.78
N ASP A 85 -2.56 -10.10 7.72
CA ASP A 85 -3.97 -10.53 7.62
C ASP A 85 -4.29 -11.28 6.31
N SER A 86 -3.42 -11.13 5.30
CA SER A 86 -3.54 -11.84 4.02
C SER A 86 -2.76 -13.16 4.00
N GLY A 87 -2.15 -13.56 5.12
CA GLY A 87 -1.43 -14.84 5.26
C GLY A 87 0.00 -14.81 4.72
N PHE A 88 0.60 -13.64 4.58
CA PHE A 88 1.98 -13.45 4.12
C PHE A 88 2.90 -13.03 5.27
N GLN A 89 4.21 -13.12 5.06
CA GLN A 89 5.22 -12.65 6.02
C GLN A 89 5.67 -11.23 5.66
N VAL A 90 5.95 -10.41 6.68
CA VAL A 90 6.47 -9.05 6.48
C VAL A 90 7.99 -9.04 6.67
N GLU A 91 8.70 -8.48 5.69
CA GLU A 91 10.09 -8.06 5.85
C GLU A 91 10.13 -6.53 5.89
N ASN A 92 10.46 -5.95 7.05
CA ASN A 92 10.62 -4.51 7.18
C ASN A 92 12.05 -4.09 6.79
N ALA A 93 12.20 -3.49 5.62
CA ALA A 93 13.48 -2.99 5.10
C ALA A 93 13.79 -1.55 5.57
N GLY A 94 12.95 -0.96 6.43
CA GLY A 94 13.16 0.35 7.03
C GLY A 94 12.95 1.51 6.05
N LYS A 95 13.70 2.59 6.25
CA LYS A 95 13.61 3.81 5.44
C LYS A 95 14.75 3.85 4.43
N ILE A 96 14.51 3.29 3.23
CA ILE A 96 15.49 3.15 2.16
C ILE A 96 14.97 3.72 0.83
N PRO A 97 15.84 4.08 -0.13
CA PRO A 97 15.39 4.54 -1.44
C PRO A 97 14.56 3.47 -2.17
N THR A 98 13.55 3.90 -2.93
CA THR A 98 12.76 3.03 -3.83
C THR A 98 13.62 2.07 -4.67
N PRO A 99 14.74 2.47 -5.32
CA PRO A 99 15.55 1.53 -6.09
C PRO A 99 16.19 0.43 -5.23
N ALA A 100 16.50 0.68 -3.95
CA ALA A 100 17.05 -0.33 -3.05
C ALA A 100 16.00 -1.40 -2.72
N LEU A 101 14.76 -0.99 -2.42
CA LEU A 101 13.65 -1.92 -2.23
C LEU A 101 13.38 -2.75 -3.49
N ILE A 102 13.33 -2.10 -4.66
CA ILE A 102 13.05 -2.79 -5.93
C ILE A 102 14.15 -3.81 -6.24
N SER A 103 15.42 -3.40 -6.13
CA SER A 103 16.55 -4.30 -6.37
C SER A 103 16.51 -5.51 -5.46
N HIS A 104 16.24 -5.31 -4.16
CA HIS A 104 16.15 -6.40 -3.18
C HIS A 104 14.97 -7.35 -3.47
N ALA A 105 13.78 -6.79 -3.67
CA ALA A 105 12.56 -7.55 -3.95
C ALA A 105 12.70 -8.42 -5.22
N ILE A 106 13.22 -7.86 -6.32
CA ILE A 106 13.46 -8.60 -7.56
C ILE A 106 14.50 -9.69 -7.35
N SER A 107 15.64 -9.36 -6.71
CA SER A 107 16.74 -10.32 -6.50
C SER A 107 16.35 -11.52 -5.63
N THR A 108 15.33 -11.36 -4.80
CA THR A 108 14.82 -12.39 -3.87
C THR A 108 13.51 -13.02 -4.34
N GLY A 109 12.97 -12.63 -5.49
CA GLY A 109 11.67 -13.13 -6.00
C GLY A 109 10.49 -12.78 -5.08
N ARG A 110 10.53 -11.60 -4.46
CA ARG A 110 9.52 -11.14 -3.47
C ARG A 110 8.72 -9.97 -4.02
N ALA A 111 7.47 -9.86 -3.57
CA ALA A 111 6.70 -8.63 -3.73
C ALA A 111 7.23 -7.53 -2.80
N GLY A 112 7.04 -6.28 -3.21
CA GLY A 112 7.47 -5.11 -2.44
C GLY A 112 6.41 -4.01 -2.34
N VAL A 113 6.33 -3.36 -1.19
CA VAL A 113 5.50 -2.17 -0.95
C VAL A 113 6.40 -1.01 -0.55
N MET A 114 6.44 0.02 -1.39
CA MET A 114 7.16 1.26 -1.10
C MET A 114 6.17 2.37 -0.69
N VAL A 115 6.34 2.91 0.52
CA VAL A 115 5.57 4.05 1.02
C VAL A 115 6.35 5.33 0.71
N SER A 116 5.98 6.05 -0.35
CA SER A 116 6.60 7.34 -0.66
C SER A 116 5.72 8.24 -1.52
N GLY A 117 5.75 9.54 -1.24
CA GLY A 117 5.20 10.56 -2.15
C GLY A 117 6.18 10.97 -3.26
N SER A 118 7.41 10.43 -3.27
CA SER A 118 8.49 10.88 -4.17
C SER A 118 8.68 12.40 -4.05
N HIS A 119 8.55 13.14 -5.14
CA HIS A 119 8.76 14.59 -5.24
C HIS A 119 7.50 15.44 -4.98
N ILE A 120 6.33 14.83 -4.74
CA ILE A 120 5.10 15.62 -4.53
C ILE A 120 5.12 16.30 -3.15
N PRO A 121 4.36 17.39 -2.94
CA PRO A 121 4.28 18.09 -1.65
C PRO A 121 4.03 17.16 -0.46
N PHE A 122 4.46 17.55 0.75
CA PHE A 122 4.37 16.70 1.96
C PHE A 122 2.94 16.35 2.39
N ASP A 123 1.95 17.13 1.98
CA ASP A 123 0.52 16.91 2.20
C ASP A 123 -0.11 15.99 1.12
N ARG A 124 0.68 15.53 0.15
CA ARG A 124 0.34 14.57 -0.90
C ARG A 124 1.19 13.29 -0.82
#